data_AF-A0A0Q9R218-F1
#
_entry.id   AF-A0A0Q9R218-F1
#
_cell.length_a   1.000
_cell.length_b   1.000
_cell.length_c   1.000
_cell.angle_alpha   90.00
_cell.angle_beta   90.00
_cell.angle_gamma   90.00
#
_symmetry.space_group_name_H-M   'P 1'
#
loop_
_entity.id
_entity.type
_entity.pdbx_description
1 polymer ?
#
loop_
_entity_poly.entity_id
_entity_poly.type
_entity_poly.pdbx_seq_one_letter_code
_entity_poly.pdbx_strand_id
1 'polypeptide(L)'
;MSKTRLTTVLRTAGAVALSGLVLTGCGSAQPGVAIEVGDETISTRTVDRASGHVCTALGDEFSANGTVVPMGFIRQGVVQLMTLSSTAEQIADEYGVEPGATYERDLASRRRAAEAFPEEVREDYVEVMTANALATDILEQVGRAQLVEEGFEEPTVDQVTQAGTDIFTSWPDANGVTIDPRYGVEMVDGTLTPVDTNLSVAVGEAALAGLATEPDATYANTLPENHRCG
;
A
#
# COMPACT_ATOMS: atom_id res chain seq x y z
N MET A 1 55.33 -38.83 -3.28
CA MET A 1 54.71 -40.11 -2.86
C MET A 1 53.93 -39.89 -1.57
N SER A 2 52.60 -39.79 -1.62
CA SER A 2 51.74 -40.24 -0.51
C SER A 2 50.29 -40.37 -1.01
N LYS A 3 49.59 -41.37 -0.47
CA LYS A 3 48.47 -42.09 -1.08
C LYS A 3 47.09 -41.51 -0.73
N THR A 4 46.23 -41.54 -1.75
CA THR A 4 44.78 -41.80 -1.79
C THR A 4 44.05 -42.12 -0.48
N ARG A 5 42.82 -41.57 -0.33
CA ARG A 5 41.61 -42.33 0.04
C ARG A 5 40.32 -41.53 -0.26
N LEU A 6 39.62 -41.97 -1.32
CA LEU A 6 38.20 -41.75 -1.54
C LEU A 6 37.40 -42.51 -0.47
N THR A 7 36.31 -41.93 0.03
CA THR A 7 35.27 -42.72 0.72
C THR A 7 33.89 -42.25 0.28
N THR A 8 33.33 -43.05 -0.62
CA THR A 8 31.93 -43.17 -1.01
C THR A 8 31.08 -43.57 0.21
N VAL A 9 29.98 -42.88 0.48
CA VAL A 9 28.93 -43.37 1.40
C VAL A 9 27.55 -43.22 0.75
N LEU A 10 26.74 -44.21 1.07
CA LEU A 10 25.64 -44.81 0.32
C LEU A 10 24.38 -43.95 0.17
N ARG A 11 23.73 -44.20 -0.97
CA ARG A 11 22.30 -44.02 -1.24
C ARG A 11 21.45 -44.78 -0.22
N THR A 12 20.50 -44.10 0.39
CA THR A 12 19.32 -44.73 1.01
C THR A 12 18.08 -44.09 0.43
N ALA A 13 17.38 -44.85 -0.41
CA ALA A 13 16.12 -44.48 -1.02
C ALA A 13 14.99 -44.70 0.00
N GLY A 14 14.37 -43.62 0.46
CA GLY A 14 13.13 -43.63 1.23
C GLY A 14 12.10 -42.80 0.49
N ALA A 15 11.27 -43.45 -0.33
CA ALA A 15 10.17 -42.81 -1.04
C ALA A 15 8.99 -42.60 -0.08
N VAL A 16 8.93 -41.43 0.55
CA VAL A 16 7.73 -40.95 1.23
C VAL A 16 6.91 -40.16 0.21
N ALA A 17 5.93 -40.82 -0.39
CA ALA A 17 4.91 -40.19 -1.22
C ALA A 17 3.94 -39.41 -0.33
N LEU A 18 4.33 -38.17 0.01
CA LEU A 18 3.41 -37.17 0.55
C LEU A 18 2.56 -36.65 -0.60
N SER A 19 1.36 -37.23 -0.74
CA SER A 19 0.27 -36.68 -1.53
C SER A 19 -0.17 -35.35 -0.90
N GLY A 20 0.59 -34.29 -1.15
CA GLY A 20 0.16 -32.92 -0.91
C GLY A 20 -0.98 -32.62 -1.86
N LEU A 21 -2.21 -32.79 -1.39
CA LEU A 21 -3.40 -32.20 -1.98
C LEU A 21 -3.21 -30.68 -1.94
N VAL A 22 -2.57 -30.14 -2.98
CA VAL A 22 -2.52 -28.71 -3.21
C VAL A 22 -3.93 -28.32 -3.63
N LEU A 23 -4.75 -27.89 -2.67
CA LEU A 23 -6.04 -27.26 -2.92
C LEU A 23 -5.81 -25.89 -3.58
N THR A 24 -5.25 -25.88 -4.79
CA THR A 24 -5.19 -24.70 -5.67
C THR A 24 -6.60 -24.46 -6.22
N GLY A 25 -7.51 -23.97 -5.38
CA GLY A 25 -8.92 -24.07 -5.69
C GLY A 25 -9.84 -23.10 -4.98
N CYS A 26 -9.36 -21.96 -4.50
CA CYS A 26 -10.11 -20.73 -4.24
C CYS A 26 -9.13 -19.57 -4.44
N GLY A 27 -9.59 -18.48 -5.06
CA GLY A 27 -8.76 -17.42 -5.66
C GLY A 27 -7.70 -16.79 -4.76
N SER A 28 -6.84 -16.00 -5.37
CA SER A 28 -5.67 -15.28 -4.84
C SER A 28 -5.85 -14.47 -3.54
N ALA A 29 -7.06 -14.41 -2.97
CA ALA A 29 -7.32 -13.76 -1.69
C ALA A 29 -6.91 -14.67 -0.53
N GLN A 30 -5.76 -14.38 0.08
CA GLN A 30 -5.33 -14.99 1.33
C GLN A 30 -6.17 -14.43 2.49
N PRO A 31 -6.86 -15.28 3.28
CA PRO A 31 -7.71 -14.78 4.36
C PRO A 31 -6.94 -13.91 5.36
N GLY A 32 -7.38 -12.66 5.51
CA GLY A 32 -6.83 -11.71 6.49
C GLY A 32 -5.72 -10.80 5.95
N VAL A 33 -5.25 -10.99 4.72
CA VAL A 33 -4.33 -10.09 4.02
C VAL A 33 -5.14 -9.02 3.29
N ALA A 34 -4.77 -7.75 3.49
CA ALA A 34 -5.37 -6.63 2.78
C ALA A 34 -4.52 -6.18 1.59
N ILE A 35 -3.21 -6.17 1.77
CA ILE A 35 -2.22 -5.71 0.78
C ILE A 35 -1.03 -6.66 0.86
N GLU A 36 -0.53 -7.06 -0.29
CA GLU A 36 0.74 -7.75 -0.47
C GLU A 36 1.56 -6.91 -1.46
N VAL A 37 2.75 -6.48 -1.05
CA VAL A 37 3.68 -5.70 -1.88
C VAL A 37 5.02 -6.40 -1.80
N GLY A 38 5.47 -7.03 -2.89
CA GLY A 38 6.67 -7.86 -2.88
C GLY A 38 6.60 -8.92 -1.78
N ASP A 39 7.53 -8.82 -0.81
CA ASP A 39 7.62 -9.75 0.34
C ASP A 39 6.84 -9.26 1.58
N GLU A 40 6.27 -8.06 1.56
CA GLU A 40 5.53 -7.48 2.68
C GLU A 40 4.03 -7.78 2.59
N THR A 41 3.43 -8.06 3.75
CA THR A 41 1.99 -8.31 3.88
C THR A 41 1.38 -7.40 4.94
N ILE A 42 0.38 -6.62 4.55
CA ILE A 42 -0.40 -5.77 5.45
C ILE A 42 -1.76 -6.42 5.70
N SER A 43 -2.10 -6.62 6.98
CA SER A 43 -3.32 -7.31 7.35
C SER A 43 -4.57 -6.43 7.24
N THR A 44 -5.72 -7.06 7.01
CA THR A 44 -7.06 -6.42 7.10
C THR A 44 -7.29 -5.72 8.42
N ARG A 45 -6.77 -6.27 9.53
CA ARG A 45 -6.84 -5.66 10.86
C ARG A 45 -6.04 -4.36 10.93
N THR A 46 -4.86 -4.34 10.31
CA THR A 46 -4.01 -3.14 10.25
C THR A 46 -4.74 -2.03 9.51
N VAL A 47 -5.29 -2.32 8.33
CA VAL A 47 -6.06 -1.36 7.54
C VAL A 47 -7.31 -0.87 8.28
N ASP A 48 -8.09 -1.78 8.89
CA ASP A 48 -9.31 -1.40 9.61
C ASP A 48 -9.00 -0.52 10.83
N ARG A 49 -7.91 -0.82 11.56
CA ARG A 49 -7.42 0.01 12.68
C ARG A 49 -6.97 1.39 12.20
N ALA A 50 -6.07 1.45 11.21
CA ALA A 50 -5.56 2.70 10.66
C ALA A 50 -6.69 3.57 10.10
N SER A 51 -7.69 2.98 9.45
CA SER A 51 -8.87 3.69 8.95
C SER A 51 -9.71 4.30 10.08
N GLY A 52 -9.91 3.56 11.17
CA GLY A 52 -10.60 4.08 12.35
C GLY A 52 -9.83 5.23 13.01
N HIS A 53 -8.51 5.13 13.08
CA HIS A 53 -7.64 6.16 13.63
C HIS A 53 -7.59 7.41 12.74
N VAL A 54 -7.47 7.27 11.42
CA VAL A 54 -7.57 8.38 10.46
C VAL A 54 -8.93 9.06 10.58
N CYS A 55 -10.01 8.29 10.70
CA CYS A 55 -11.32 8.88 10.92
C CYS A 55 -11.41 9.64 12.26
N THR A 56 -10.81 9.12 13.32
CA THR A 56 -10.75 9.81 14.63
C THR A 56 -9.97 11.12 14.51
N ALA A 57 -8.88 11.14 13.75
CA ALA A 57 -8.04 12.32 13.56
C ALA A 57 -8.69 13.40 12.68
N LEU A 58 -9.43 13.01 11.64
CA LEU A 58 -9.98 13.92 10.62
C LEU A 58 -11.49 14.17 10.76
N GLY A 59 -12.19 13.41 11.60
CA GLY A 59 -13.64 13.47 11.75
C GLY A 59 -14.15 14.87 12.08
N ASP A 60 -13.52 15.55 13.05
CA ASP A 60 -13.88 16.92 13.42
C ASP A 60 -13.71 17.91 12.26
N GLU A 61 -12.69 17.72 11.43
CA GLU A 61 -12.47 18.54 10.23
C GLU A 61 -13.57 18.29 9.20
N PHE A 62 -13.95 17.03 8.97
CA PHE A 62 -15.06 16.69 8.09
C PHE A 62 -16.37 17.31 8.59
N SER A 63 -16.71 17.14 9.87
CA SER A 63 -17.92 17.74 10.47
C SER A 63 -17.91 19.26 10.38
N ALA A 64 -16.78 19.92 10.66
CA ALA A 64 -16.66 21.38 10.60
C ALA A 64 -16.87 21.93 9.18
N ASN A 65 -16.50 21.15 8.16
CA ASN A 65 -16.74 21.45 6.75
C ASN A 65 -18.10 20.93 6.24
N GLY A 66 -18.96 20.41 7.12
CA GLY A 66 -20.27 19.86 6.75
C GLY A 66 -20.18 18.63 5.85
N THR A 67 -19.07 17.91 5.91
CA THR A 67 -18.77 16.72 5.11
C THR A 67 -18.93 15.47 5.95
N VAL A 68 -19.56 14.44 5.39
CA VAL A 68 -19.67 13.10 5.99
C VAL A 68 -19.18 12.10 4.97
N VAL A 69 -18.19 11.30 5.34
CA VAL A 69 -17.48 10.38 4.43
C VAL A 69 -17.82 8.94 4.79
N PRO A 70 -18.20 8.08 3.83
CA PRO A 70 -18.36 6.65 4.11
C PRO A 70 -17.04 6.02 4.55
N MET A 71 -17.06 5.16 5.57
CA MET A 71 -15.86 4.46 6.04
C MET A 71 -15.23 3.54 4.96
N GLY A 72 -15.99 3.14 3.94
CA GLY A 72 -15.44 2.43 2.77
C GLY A 72 -14.42 3.28 2.02
N PHE A 73 -14.72 4.56 1.81
CA PHE A 73 -13.83 5.51 1.15
C PHE A 73 -12.57 5.78 1.99
N ILE A 74 -12.70 5.91 3.31
CA ILE A 74 -11.55 6.05 4.21
C ILE A 74 -10.63 4.83 4.11
N ARG A 75 -11.18 3.61 4.16
CA ARG A 75 -10.40 2.38 4.02
C ARG A 75 -9.69 2.29 2.67
N GLN A 76 -10.38 2.66 1.60
CA GLN A 76 -9.80 2.69 0.26
C GLN A 76 -8.60 3.66 0.17
N GLY A 77 -8.72 4.85 0.77
CA GLY A 77 -7.62 5.82 0.83
C GLY A 77 -6.44 5.31 1.66
N VAL A 78 -6.71 4.73 2.82
CA VAL A 78 -5.66 4.12 3.68
C VAL A 78 -4.93 3.01 2.93
N VAL A 79 -5.64 2.12 2.25
CA VAL A 79 -5.02 1.05 1.45
C VAL A 79 -4.10 1.60 0.37
N GLN A 80 -4.54 2.63 -0.35
CA GLN A 80 -3.71 3.27 -1.38
C GLN A 80 -2.42 3.84 -0.79
N LEU A 81 -2.52 4.56 0.33
CA LEU A 81 -1.37 5.20 0.98
C LEU A 81 -0.42 4.16 1.60
N MET A 82 -0.93 3.13 2.25
CA MET A 82 -0.11 2.05 2.79
C MET A 82 0.60 1.25 1.70
N THR A 83 -0.10 0.96 0.59
CA THR A 83 0.52 0.32 -0.58
C THR A 83 1.64 1.19 -1.15
N LEU A 84 1.38 2.49 -1.30
CA LEU A 84 2.36 3.45 -1.80
C LEU A 84 3.60 3.54 -0.90
N SER A 85 3.43 3.58 0.43
CA SER A 85 4.54 3.60 1.39
C SER A 85 5.39 2.33 1.28
N SER A 86 4.75 1.15 1.32
CA SER A 86 5.46 -0.13 1.23
C SER A 86 6.20 -0.29 -0.11
N THR A 87 5.60 0.12 -1.23
CA THR A 87 6.27 0.14 -2.53
C THR A 87 7.48 1.08 -2.52
N ALA A 88 7.34 2.29 -1.96
CA ALA A 88 8.43 3.25 -1.87
C ALA A 88 9.58 2.74 -1.00
N GLU A 89 9.29 2.11 0.13
CA GLU A 89 10.30 1.52 1.03
C GLU A 89 11.08 0.40 0.36
N GLN A 90 10.41 -0.50 -0.38
CA GLN A 90 11.08 -1.59 -1.09
C GLN A 90 11.90 -1.10 -2.28
N ILE A 91 11.41 -0.10 -3.02
CA ILE A 91 12.21 0.58 -4.06
C ILE A 91 13.43 1.26 -3.42
N ALA A 92 13.27 1.90 -2.26
CA ALA A 92 14.38 2.53 -1.56
C ALA A 92 15.47 1.52 -1.17
N ASP A 93 15.06 0.37 -0.62
CA ASP A 93 15.95 -0.73 -0.28
C ASP A 93 16.68 -1.31 -1.51
N GLU A 94 15.97 -1.50 -2.64
CA GLU A 94 16.54 -2.01 -3.89
C GLU A 94 17.61 -1.09 -4.47
N TYR A 95 17.37 0.22 -4.44
CA TYR A 95 18.29 1.24 -4.95
C TYR A 95 19.31 1.74 -3.91
N GLY A 96 19.23 1.25 -2.67
CA GLY A 96 20.10 1.67 -1.58
C GLY A 96 20.02 3.16 -1.25
N VAL A 97 18.81 3.74 -1.35
CA VAL A 97 18.53 5.14 -0.99
C VAL A 97 17.79 5.21 0.34
N GLU A 98 18.01 6.28 1.10
CA GLU A 98 17.32 6.53 2.37
C GLU A 98 16.47 7.80 2.26
N PRO A 99 15.34 7.91 2.97
CA PRO A 99 14.52 9.12 2.94
C PRO A 99 15.31 10.37 3.32
N GLY A 100 15.18 11.43 2.51
CA GLY A 100 15.93 12.67 2.65
C GLY A 100 15.34 13.66 3.65
N ALA A 101 16.04 14.78 3.82
CA ALA A 101 15.66 15.85 4.74
C ALA A 101 14.28 16.49 4.45
N THR A 102 13.76 16.35 3.22
CA THR A 102 12.41 16.82 2.88
C THR A 102 11.36 15.94 3.53
N TYR A 103 11.46 14.62 3.37
CA TYR A 103 10.61 13.66 4.08
C TYR A 103 10.71 13.82 5.61
N GLU A 104 11.93 13.91 6.17
CA GLU A 104 12.11 14.06 7.62
C GLU A 104 11.40 15.30 8.20
N ARG A 105 11.38 16.41 7.44
CA ARG A 105 10.66 17.62 7.83
C ARG A 105 9.14 17.43 7.81
N ASP A 106 8.60 16.74 6.80
CA ASP A 106 7.16 16.42 6.76
C ASP A 106 6.80 15.50 7.92
N LEU A 107 7.57 14.42 8.13
CA LEU A 107 7.40 13.49 9.25
C LEU A 107 7.38 14.21 10.60
N ALA A 108 8.34 15.11 10.84
CA ALA A 108 8.37 15.93 12.06
C ALA A 108 7.19 16.91 12.18
N SER A 109 6.67 17.40 11.06
CA SER A 109 5.45 18.22 11.02
C SER A 109 4.22 17.40 11.38
N ARG A 110 4.04 16.22 10.76
CA ARG A 110 2.92 15.30 11.02
C ARG A 110 2.91 14.79 12.46
N ARG A 111 4.07 14.45 13.02
CA ARG A 111 4.20 14.06 14.43
C ARG A 111 3.73 15.15 15.38
N ARG A 112 4.08 16.41 15.13
CA ARG A 112 3.60 17.55 15.93
C ARG A 112 2.09 17.75 15.79
N ALA A 113 1.54 17.64 14.58
CA ALA A 113 0.09 17.70 14.39
C ALA A 113 -0.62 16.58 15.16
N ALA A 114 -0.04 15.37 15.17
CA ALA A 114 -0.60 14.21 15.85
C ALA A 114 -0.60 14.32 17.38
N GLU A 115 0.15 15.25 17.98
CA GLU A 115 0.14 15.46 19.45
C GLU A 115 -1.25 15.84 19.98
N ALA A 116 -2.11 16.42 19.14
CA ALA A 116 -3.50 16.75 19.47
C ALA A 116 -4.42 15.52 19.55
N PHE A 117 -4.00 14.36 19.02
CA PHE A 117 -4.81 13.14 18.97
C PHE A 117 -4.51 12.20 20.16
N PRO A 118 -5.42 11.27 20.47
CA PRO A 118 -5.16 10.17 21.40
C PRO A 118 -3.89 9.40 21.02
N GLU A 119 -3.15 8.89 22.01
CA GLU A 119 -1.83 8.26 21.80
C GLU A 119 -1.89 7.11 20.79
N GLU A 120 -2.94 6.29 20.88
CA GLU A 120 -3.19 5.15 19.99
C GLU A 120 -3.44 5.54 18.52
N VAL A 121 -3.87 6.78 18.26
CA VAL A 121 -4.16 7.29 16.90
C VAL A 121 -2.91 7.82 16.22
N ARG A 122 -1.92 8.29 17.00
CA ARG A 122 -0.83 9.13 16.49
C ARG A 122 0.03 8.44 15.45
N GLU A 123 0.43 7.21 15.73
CA GLU A 123 1.34 6.46 14.86
C GLU A 123 0.68 6.16 13.52
N ASP A 124 -0.52 5.57 13.52
CA ASP A 124 -1.25 5.25 12.29
C ASP A 124 -1.58 6.51 11.47
N TYR A 125 -1.92 7.63 12.13
CA TYR A 125 -2.09 8.90 11.44
C TYR A 125 -0.79 9.35 10.76
N VAL A 126 0.34 9.32 11.47
CA VAL A 126 1.63 9.76 10.93
C VAL A 126 2.05 8.86 9.77
N GLU A 127 1.95 7.54 9.92
CA GLU A 127 2.28 6.56 8.88
C GLU A 127 1.48 6.84 7.60
N VAL A 128 0.14 6.83 7.69
CA VAL A 128 -0.73 7.05 6.53
C VAL A 128 -0.51 8.43 5.89
N MET A 129 -0.38 9.48 6.71
CA MET A 129 -0.32 10.86 6.20
C MET A 129 1.06 11.25 5.66
N THR A 130 2.12 10.46 5.91
CA THR A 130 3.46 10.70 5.37
C THR A 130 3.79 9.89 4.12
N ALA A 131 2.95 8.91 3.74
CA ALA A 131 3.19 8.02 2.60
C ALA A 131 3.49 8.76 1.28
N ASN A 132 2.75 9.82 0.94
CA ASN A 132 3.00 10.61 -0.27
C ASN A 132 4.35 11.34 -0.24
N ALA A 133 4.73 11.89 0.93
CA ALA A 133 5.99 12.58 1.10
C ALA A 133 7.17 11.60 0.98
N LEU A 134 7.02 10.39 1.53
CA LEU A 134 7.99 9.31 1.38
C LEU A 134 8.15 8.93 -0.09
N ALA A 135 7.06 8.57 -0.76
CA ALA A 135 7.10 8.13 -2.14
C ALA A 135 7.68 9.18 -3.08
N THR A 136 7.31 10.46 -2.90
CA THR A 136 7.87 11.57 -3.71
C THR A 136 9.38 11.71 -3.51
N ASP A 137 9.84 11.66 -2.26
CA ASP A 137 11.26 11.79 -1.93
C ASP A 137 12.08 10.62 -2.49
N ILE A 138 11.59 9.38 -2.35
CA ILE A 138 12.23 8.19 -2.93
C ILE A 138 12.22 8.25 -4.47
N LEU A 139 11.10 8.61 -5.09
CA LEU A 139 10.96 8.75 -6.55
C LEU A 139 12.03 9.68 -7.13
N GLU A 140 12.22 10.85 -6.52
CA GLU A 140 13.25 11.79 -6.96
C GLU A 140 14.68 11.24 -6.78
N GLN A 141 14.93 10.53 -5.68
CA GLN A 141 16.25 9.94 -5.41
C GLN A 141 16.59 8.82 -6.39
N VAL A 142 15.69 7.87 -6.61
CA VAL A 142 15.93 6.73 -7.51
C VAL A 142 15.97 7.18 -8.97
N GLY A 143 15.13 8.14 -9.37
CA GLY A 143 15.19 8.73 -10.71
C GLY A 143 16.53 9.40 -10.99
N ARG A 144 17.12 10.08 -9.99
CA ARG A 144 18.46 10.66 -10.12
C ARG A 144 19.55 9.58 -10.17
N ALA A 145 19.46 8.57 -9.31
CA ALA A 145 20.41 7.46 -9.30
C ALA A 145 20.47 6.76 -10.66
N GLN A 146 19.30 6.42 -11.22
CA GLN A 146 19.16 5.81 -12.55
C GLN A 146 19.83 6.64 -13.65
N LEU A 147 19.57 7.95 -13.68
CA LEU A 147 20.14 8.83 -14.71
C LEU A 147 21.67 8.99 -14.57
N VAL A 148 22.20 9.01 -13.35
CA VAL A 148 23.66 9.01 -13.13
C VAL A 148 24.28 7.72 -13.65
N GLU A 149 23.64 6.57 -13.44
CA GLU A 149 24.10 5.28 -13.99
C GLU A 149 24.06 5.26 -15.53
N GLU A 150 23.09 5.94 -16.13
CA GLU A 150 22.99 6.13 -17.59
C GLU A 150 23.97 7.16 -18.16
N GLY A 151 24.75 7.84 -17.30
CA GLY A 151 25.79 8.78 -17.70
C GLY A 151 25.34 10.24 -17.83
N PHE A 152 24.18 10.61 -17.27
CA PHE A 152 23.78 12.01 -17.16
C PHE A 152 24.50 12.68 -15.99
N GLU A 153 25.33 13.70 -16.28
CA GLU A 153 26.07 14.43 -15.24
C GLU A 153 25.18 15.42 -14.46
N GLU A 154 24.24 16.07 -15.14
CA GLU A 154 23.33 17.09 -14.56
C GLU A 154 21.91 16.90 -15.10
N PRO A 155 21.19 15.84 -14.67
CA PRO A 155 19.83 15.62 -15.12
C PRO A 155 18.90 16.75 -14.64
N THR A 156 17.99 17.18 -15.51
CA THR A 156 16.96 18.17 -15.16
C THR A 156 15.94 17.57 -14.19
N VAL A 157 15.16 18.44 -13.53
CA VAL A 157 14.08 17.99 -12.63
C VAL A 157 13.09 17.10 -13.38
N ASP A 158 12.64 17.52 -14.56
CA ASP A 158 11.70 16.74 -15.38
C ASP A 158 12.25 15.36 -15.76
N GLN A 159 13.55 15.25 -16.07
CA GLN A 159 14.19 13.96 -16.37
C GLN A 159 14.20 13.05 -15.15
N VAL A 160 14.60 13.58 -13.99
CA VAL A 160 14.62 12.84 -12.72
C VAL A 160 13.21 12.34 -12.38
N THR A 161 12.20 13.21 -12.46
CA THR A 161 10.82 12.86 -12.17
C THR A 161 10.30 11.79 -13.13
N GLN A 162 10.59 11.89 -14.43
CA GLN A 162 10.18 10.87 -15.40
C GLN A 162 10.85 9.52 -15.11
N ALA A 163 12.18 9.49 -14.92
CA ALA A 163 12.91 8.26 -14.63
C ALA A 163 12.41 7.59 -13.33
N GLY A 164 12.17 8.38 -12.29
CA GLY A 164 11.58 7.86 -11.04
C GLY A 164 10.17 7.32 -11.23
N THR A 165 9.34 8.00 -12.04
CA THR A 165 7.98 7.54 -12.37
C THR A 165 8.01 6.23 -13.15
N ASP A 166 8.93 6.08 -14.10
CA ASP A 166 9.10 4.85 -14.88
C ASP A 166 9.47 3.67 -13.95
N ILE A 167 10.31 3.90 -12.94
CA ILE A 167 10.63 2.91 -11.90
C ILE A 167 9.38 2.57 -11.09
N PHE A 168 8.70 3.56 -10.50
CA PHE A 168 7.53 3.33 -9.64
C PHE A 168 6.36 2.65 -10.37
N THR A 169 6.19 2.90 -11.66
CA THR A 169 5.11 2.30 -12.45
C THR A 169 5.45 0.88 -12.91
N SER A 170 6.72 0.59 -13.20
CA SER A 170 7.14 -0.76 -13.62
C SER A 170 7.44 -1.71 -12.46
N TRP A 171 7.78 -1.18 -11.28
CA TRP A 171 8.14 -1.99 -10.11
C TRP A 171 7.02 -2.94 -9.64
N PRO A 172 5.74 -2.53 -9.55
CA PRO A 172 4.64 -3.42 -9.16
C PRO A 172 4.47 -4.63 -10.09
N ASP A 173 4.71 -4.45 -11.39
CA ASP A 173 4.59 -5.54 -12.37
C ASP A 173 5.72 -6.57 -12.22
N ALA A 174 6.91 -6.12 -11.81
CA ALA A 174 8.08 -6.96 -11.61
C ALA A 174 8.07 -7.69 -10.26
N ASN A 175 7.59 -7.04 -9.20
CA ASN A 175 7.68 -7.52 -7.82
C ASN A 175 6.36 -8.01 -7.24
N GLY A 176 5.23 -7.69 -7.89
CA GLY A 176 3.90 -8.09 -7.46
C GLY A 176 3.31 -7.14 -6.42
N VAL A 177 2.15 -6.58 -6.74
CA VAL A 177 1.30 -5.88 -5.78
C VAL A 177 -0.10 -6.45 -5.88
N THR A 178 -0.58 -7.05 -4.80
CA THR A 178 -1.94 -7.60 -4.70
C THR A 178 -2.70 -6.87 -3.62
N ILE A 179 -3.93 -6.46 -3.93
CA ILE A 179 -4.83 -5.83 -2.97
C ILE A 179 -6.09 -6.70 -2.86
N ASP A 180 -6.59 -6.88 -1.64
CA ASP A 180 -7.85 -7.57 -1.43
C ASP A 180 -8.96 -6.81 -2.17
N PRO A 181 -9.68 -7.48 -3.10
CA PRO A 181 -10.71 -6.84 -3.90
C PRO A 181 -11.74 -6.11 -3.04
N ARG A 182 -11.99 -6.49 -1.78
CA ARG A 182 -12.95 -5.80 -0.90
C ARG A 182 -12.70 -4.28 -0.76
N TYR A 183 -11.50 -3.80 -1.05
CA TYR A 183 -11.13 -2.38 -0.94
C TYR A 183 -11.42 -1.56 -2.20
N GLY A 184 -11.88 -2.18 -3.29
CA GLY A 184 -12.33 -1.46 -4.48
C GLY A 184 -11.22 -0.75 -5.26
N VAL A 185 -9.99 -1.24 -5.16
CA VAL A 185 -8.82 -0.72 -5.88
C VAL A 185 -8.01 -1.87 -6.46
N GLU A 186 -7.41 -1.62 -7.61
CA GLU A 186 -6.54 -2.56 -8.31
C GLU A 186 -5.32 -1.81 -8.88
N MET A 187 -4.20 -2.51 -9.04
CA MET A 187 -3.04 -1.98 -9.76
C MET A 187 -3.29 -2.09 -11.26
N VAL A 188 -3.41 -0.95 -11.94
CA VAL A 188 -3.59 -0.87 -13.40
C VAL A 188 -2.47 -0.01 -13.97
N ASP A 189 -1.61 -0.60 -14.80
CA ASP A 189 -0.46 0.06 -15.41
C ASP A 189 0.42 0.80 -14.37
N GLY A 190 0.76 0.11 -13.27
CA GLY A 190 1.58 0.69 -12.19
C GLY A 190 0.89 1.75 -11.33
N THR A 191 -0.41 1.99 -11.53
CA THR A 191 -1.20 2.98 -10.79
C THR A 191 -2.36 2.33 -10.06
N LEU A 192 -2.56 2.68 -8.79
CA LEU A 192 -3.74 2.25 -8.04
C LEU A 192 -4.99 2.96 -8.58
N THR A 193 -5.88 2.18 -9.16
CA THR A 193 -7.10 2.67 -9.80
C THR A 193 -8.32 2.16 -9.02
N PRO A 194 -9.28 3.04 -8.67
CA PRO A 194 -10.57 2.60 -8.16
C PRO A 194 -11.29 1.74 -9.21
N VAL A 195 -11.69 0.53 -8.84
CA VAL A 195 -12.43 -0.38 -9.72
C VAL A 195 -13.57 -1.05 -8.96
N ASP A 196 -14.63 -1.42 -9.68
CA ASP A 196 -15.69 -2.23 -9.11
C ASP A 196 -15.24 -3.70 -9.02
N THR A 197 -14.78 -4.06 -7.83
CA THR A 197 -14.33 -5.40 -7.47
C THR A 197 -15.45 -6.27 -6.88
N ASN A 198 -16.69 -5.75 -6.80
CA ASN A 198 -17.77 -6.48 -6.17
C ASN A 198 -18.16 -7.71 -6.98
N LEU A 199 -18.27 -8.85 -6.30
CA LEU A 199 -18.81 -10.08 -6.88
C LEU A 199 -20.35 -10.02 -7.07
N SER A 200 -20.98 -8.96 -6.58
CA SER A 200 -22.42 -8.73 -6.63
C SER A 200 -22.72 -7.46 -7.41
N VAL A 201 -23.75 -7.49 -8.25
CA VAL A 201 -24.18 -6.33 -9.02
C VAL A 201 -25.08 -5.45 -8.16
N ALA A 202 -24.72 -4.18 -8.01
CA ALA A 202 -25.58 -3.19 -7.38
C ALA A 202 -26.81 -2.92 -8.27
N VAL A 203 -28.01 -3.19 -7.75
CA VAL A 203 -29.28 -3.06 -8.51
C VAL A 203 -30.25 -2.01 -7.95
N GLY A 204 -29.90 -1.31 -6.87
CA GLY A 204 -30.72 -0.28 -6.24
C GLY A 204 -30.01 1.07 -6.18
N GLU A 205 -30.77 2.17 -6.15
CA GLU A 205 -30.21 3.53 -6.13
C GLU A 205 -29.22 3.75 -4.98
N ALA A 206 -29.55 3.31 -3.77
CA ALA A 206 -28.65 3.39 -2.62
C ALA A 206 -27.38 2.52 -2.78
N ALA A 207 -27.48 1.35 -3.42
CA ALA A 207 -26.33 0.50 -3.68
C ALA A 207 -25.41 1.11 -4.76
N LEU A 208 -26.00 1.69 -5.81
CA LEU A 208 -25.28 2.41 -6.86
C LEU A 208 -24.61 3.69 -6.33
N ALA A 209 -25.27 4.41 -5.42
CA ALA A 209 -24.68 5.58 -4.77
C ALA A 209 -23.43 5.21 -3.93
N GLY A 210 -23.42 4.01 -3.34
CA GLY A 210 -22.24 3.49 -2.64
C GLY A 210 -21.05 3.12 -3.53
N LEU A 211 -21.23 3.07 -4.85
CA LEU A 211 -20.17 2.82 -5.84
C LEU A 211 -19.58 4.11 -6.43
N ALA A 212 -20.02 5.28 -5.98
CA ALA A 212 -19.49 6.55 -6.47
C ALA A 212 -17.99 6.67 -6.14
N THR A 213 -17.21 7.14 -7.10
CA THR A 213 -15.76 7.38 -6.95
C THR A 213 -15.45 8.55 -6.03
N GLU A 214 -16.42 9.44 -5.82
CA GLU A 214 -16.34 10.56 -4.90
C GLU A 214 -17.31 10.35 -3.73
N PRO A 215 -16.97 10.82 -2.51
CA PRO A 215 -17.87 10.71 -1.37
C PRO A 215 -19.19 11.47 -1.61
N ASP A 216 -20.31 10.75 -1.60
CA ASP A 216 -21.65 11.35 -1.59
C ASP A 216 -22.13 11.51 -0.15
N ALA A 217 -22.24 12.76 0.31
CA ALA A 217 -22.70 13.08 1.67
C ALA A 217 -24.16 12.64 1.90
N THR A 218 -25.03 12.68 0.88
CA THR A 218 -26.42 12.21 1.00
C THR A 218 -26.43 10.71 1.29
N TYR A 219 -25.66 9.93 0.54
CA TYR A 219 -25.49 8.50 0.79
C TYR A 219 -24.86 8.23 2.15
N ALA A 220 -23.76 8.91 2.49
CA ALA A 220 -23.06 8.72 3.76
C ALA A 220 -23.97 8.98 4.98
N ASN A 221 -24.87 9.95 4.87
CA ASN A 221 -25.85 10.25 5.92
C ASN A 221 -26.91 9.14 6.11
N THR A 222 -27.12 8.27 5.12
CA THR A 222 -28.00 7.10 5.27
C THR A 222 -27.34 5.93 6.00
N LEU A 223 -26.02 5.96 6.16
CA LEU A 223 -25.26 4.89 6.81
C LEU A 223 -25.36 4.99 8.34
N PRO A 224 -25.25 3.84 9.06
CA PRO A 224 -25.06 3.84 10.51
C PRO A 224 -23.89 4.73 10.95
N GLU A 225 -23.95 5.27 12.17
CA GLU A 225 -22.90 6.16 12.69
C GLU A 225 -21.50 5.54 12.67
N ASN A 226 -21.40 4.23 12.93
CA ASN A 226 -20.13 3.50 12.88
C ASN A 226 -19.64 3.18 11.46
N HIS A 227 -20.38 3.56 10.42
CA HIS A 227 -20.05 3.34 9.00
C HIS A 227 -19.72 4.65 8.26
N ARG A 228 -19.67 5.77 8.98
CA ARG A 228 -19.36 7.09 8.43
C ARG A 228 -18.34 7.82 9.29
N CYS A 229 -17.70 8.82 8.71
CA CYS A 229 -16.72 9.69 9.34
C CYS A 229 -17.10 11.15 9.14
N GLY A 230 -17.09 11.93 10.23
CA GLY A 230 -17.63 13.30 10.24
C GLY A 230 -19.13 13.37 10.51
#